data_AF-A0A6G0UB82-F1
#
_entry.id   AF-A0A6G0UB82-F1
#
_cell.length_a   1.000
_cell.length_b   1.000
_cell.length_c   1.000
_cell.angle_alpha   90.00
_cell.angle_beta   90.00
_cell.angle_gamma   90.00
#
_symmetry.space_group_name_H-M   'P 1'
#
loop_
_entity.id
_entity.type
_entity.pdbx_description
1 polymer ?
#
loop_
_entity_poly.entity_id
_entity_poly.type
_entity_poly.pdbx_seq_one_letter_code
_entity_poly.pdbx_strand_id
1 'polypeptide(L)'
;MYWACILITCIQLTYCKVLVPPTTVLDWWQNSIVYEIFPLSFKDSNGDGSGDFKGITEKLDYIVDLGVTAIWLTPFFESPLESGGYDITNYLDVQHVFGTLDDFKDLLNTAHSKNLKVIMDFVPNHTSDKHIWFEKSAKNETVYADYYIWKDAKNQEEVIKNNATPIVPNNWVILKIYL
;
A
#
# COMPACT_ATOMS: atom_id res chain seq x y z
N MET A 1 -28.56 11.09 -54.40
CA MET A 1 -27.56 12.11 -54.04
C MET A 1 -27.18 12.05 -52.56
N TYR A 2 -28.13 12.08 -51.62
CA TYR A 2 -27.88 11.98 -50.16
C TYR A 2 -27.07 10.74 -49.72
N TRP A 3 -27.43 9.55 -50.21
CA TRP A 3 -26.76 8.29 -49.85
C TRP A 3 -25.30 8.21 -50.32
N ALA A 4 -25.00 8.84 -51.46
CA ALA A 4 -23.63 8.93 -51.98
C ALA A 4 -22.79 9.87 -51.11
N CYS A 5 -23.35 11.00 -50.65
CA CYS A 5 -22.65 11.90 -49.73
C CYS A 5 -22.38 11.23 -48.37
N ILE A 6 -23.33 10.48 -47.80
CA ILE A 6 -23.12 9.76 -46.53
C ILE A 6 -22.03 8.69 -46.71
N LEU A 7 -22.08 7.92 -47.81
CA LEU A 7 -21.07 6.90 -48.09
C LEU A 7 -19.67 7.51 -48.29
N ILE A 8 -19.57 8.63 -49.01
CA ILE A 8 -18.31 9.36 -49.22
C ILE A 8 -17.79 9.94 -47.91
N THR A 9 -18.65 10.50 -47.05
CA THR A 9 -18.27 11.00 -45.73
C THR A 9 -17.84 9.87 -44.80
N CYS A 10 -18.53 8.72 -44.81
CA CYS A 10 -18.11 7.54 -44.06
C CYS A 10 -16.76 7.02 -44.56
N ILE A 11 -16.56 6.90 -45.88
CA ILE A 11 -15.28 6.51 -46.49
C ILE A 11 -14.19 7.52 -46.13
N GLN A 12 -14.46 8.83 -46.19
CA GLN A 12 -13.52 9.87 -45.76
C GLN A 12 -13.22 9.76 -44.27
N LEU A 13 -14.17 9.50 -43.39
CA LEU A 13 -13.89 9.31 -41.96
C LEU A 13 -13.14 7.99 -41.67
N THR A 14 -13.29 6.98 -42.54
CA THR A 14 -12.59 5.68 -42.41
C THR A 14 -11.17 5.71 -43.00
N TYR A 15 -10.95 6.45 -44.09
CA TYR A 15 -9.67 6.56 -44.82
C TYR A 15 -8.88 7.82 -44.49
N CYS A 16 -9.53 8.90 -44.08
CA CYS A 16 -8.89 9.99 -43.36
C CYS A 16 -8.68 9.52 -41.92
N LYS A 17 -7.78 8.54 -41.76
CA LYS A 17 -6.93 8.52 -40.58
C LYS A 17 -6.22 9.87 -40.61
N VAL A 18 -6.82 10.83 -39.93
CA VAL A 18 -6.26 12.12 -39.57
C VAL A 18 -4.77 11.88 -39.33
N LEU A 19 -3.91 12.65 -39.99
CA LEU A 19 -2.44 12.69 -39.79
C LEU A 19 -2.05 13.20 -38.40
N VAL A 20 -2.90 12.98 -37.40
CA VAL A 20 -2.57 13.09 -36.00
C VAL A 20 -1.91 11.76 -35.68
N PRO A 21 -0.62 11.74 -35.31
CA PRO A 21 0.00 10.51 -34.82
C PRO A 21 -0.92 9.95 -33.73
N PRO A 22 -1.15 8.62 -33.67
CA PRO A 22 -2.00 8.06 -32.64
C PRO A 22 -1.49 8.61 -31.30
N THR A 23 -2.33 9.41 -30.63
CA THR A 23 -2.06 9.82 -29.27
C THR A 23 -1.79 8.50 -28.55
N THR A 24 -0.55 8.31 -28.09
CA THR A 24 -0.18 7.10 -27.37
C THR A 24 -1.24 6.89 -26.31
N VAL A 25 -2.01 5.80 -26.44
CA VAL A 25 -3.06 5.50 -25.47
C VAL A 25 -2.35 5.38 -24.13
N LEU A 26 -2.58 6.34 -23.25
CA LEU A 26 -1.95 6.38 -21.95
C LEU A 26 -2.46 5.18 -21.15
N ASP A 27 -1.54 4.46 -20.51
CA ASP A 27 -1.91 3.46 -19.52
C ASP A 27 -2.66 4.14 -18.37
N TRP A 28 -3.49 3.38 -17.66
CA TRP A 28 -4.37 3.91 -16.60
C TRP A 28 -3.61 4.74 -15.55
N TRP A 29 -2.37 4.39 -15.22
CA TRP A 29 -1.58 5.06 -14.19
C TRP A 29 -1.01 6.40 -14.67
N GLN A 30 -0.88 6.60 -15.99
CA GLN A 30 -0.31 7.81 -16.59
C GLN A 30 -1.30 8.98 -16.61
N ASN A 31 -2.59 8.70 -16.48
CA ASN A 31 -3.66 9.70 -16.47
C ASN A 31 -4.59 9.57 -15.26
N SER A 32 -4.16 8.89 -14.21
CA SER A 32 -4.96 8.69 -13.01
C SER A 32 -4.93 9.89 -12.07
N ILE A 33 -6.08 10.17 -11.46
CA ILE A 33 -6.17 10.95 -10.23
C ILE A 33 -6.16 9.94 -9.10
N VAL A 34 -5.05 9.92 -8.35
CA VAL A 34 -4.83 8.99 -7.23
C VAL A 34 -5.25 9.66 -5.93
N TYR A 35 -6.07 8.98 -5.14
CA TYR A 35 -6.50 9.43 -3.82
C TYR A 35 -5.92 8.50 -2.75
N GLU A 36 -5.04 9.04 -1.92
CA GLU A 36 -4.48 8.31 -0.78
C GLU A 36 -5.49 8.27 0.37
N ILE A 37 -5.69 7.08 0.94
CA ILE A 37 -6.58 6.83 2.06
C ILE A 37 -5.74 6.26 3.19
N PHE A 38 -5.74 6.94 4.33
CA PHE A 38 -5.28 6.42 5.61
C PHE A 38 -6.48 5.74 6.31
N PRO A 39 -6.59 4.38 6.30
CA PRO A 39 -7.83 3.69 6.67
C PRO A 39 -8.32 4.02 8.07
N LEU A 40 -7.41 4.08 9.06
CA LEU A 40 -7.73 4.36 10.47
C LEU A 40 -8.53 5.64 10.69
N SER A 41 -8.39 6.64 9.83
CA SER A 41 -9.02 7.96 10.01
C SER A 41 -10.01 8.32 8.92
N PHE A 42 -10.33 7.41 8.00
CA PHE A 42 -11.19 7.74 6.86
C PHE A 42 -12.68 7.64 7.21
N LYS A 43 -13.17 6.45 7.57
CA LYS A 43 -14.57 6.23 7.95
C LYS A 43 -14.72 4.96 8.78
N ASP A 44 -15.22 5.13 10.00
CA ASP A 44 -15.65 4.05 10.90
C ASP A 44 -17.07 3.57 10.51
N SER A 45 -17.27 2.26 10.31
CA SER A 45 -18.58 1.66 9.98
C SER A 45 -19.26 0.96 11.16
N ASN A 46 -18.52 0.65 12.23
CA ASN A 46 -18.97 -0.23 13.31
C ASN A 46 -19.12 0.49 14.67
N GLY A 47 -18.64 1.73 14.78
CA GLY A 47 -18.73 2.57 15.97
C GLY A 47 -17.60 2.36 16.99
N ASP A 48 -16.51 1.70 16.65
CA ASP A 48 -15.37 1.46 17.53
C ASP A 48 -14.36 2.62 17.58
N GLY A 49 -14.56 3.65 16.76
CA GLY A 49 -13.73 4.85 16.68
C GLY A 49 -12.57 4.77 15.69
N SER A 50 -12.42 3.66 14.97
CA SER A 50 -11.40 3.47 13.94
C SER A 50 -12.04 3.28 12.57
N GLY A 51 -11.43 3.84 11.53
CA GLY A 51 -11.88 3.58 10.17
C GLY A 51 -11.53 2.17 9.69
N ASP A 52 -12.38 1.61 8.82
CA ASP A 52 -12.34 0.21 8.42
C ASP A 52 -12.68 0.01 6.92
N PHE A 53 -12.52 -1.22 6.40
CA PHE A 53 -12.75 -1.50 4.97
C PHE A 53 -14.20 -1.28 4.54
N LYS A 54 -15.18 -1.54 5.40
CA LYS A 54 -16.59 -1.32 5.10
C LYS A 54 -16.89 0.17 5.01
N GLY A 55 -16.34 0.97 5.91
CA GLY A 55 -16.45 2.42 5.88
C GLY A 55 -15.82 3.02 4.62
N ILE A 56 -14.68 2.48 4.15
CA ILE A 56 -14.12 2.87 2.84
C ILE A 56 -15.10 2.49 1.71
N THR A 57 -15.63 1.27 1.75
CA THR A 57 -16.58 0.75 0.74
C THR A 57 -17.83 1.63 0.63
N GLU A 58 -18.41 2.05 1.76
CA GLU A 58 -19.55 2.97 1.85
C GLU A 58 -19.30 4.35 1.22
N LYS A 59 -18.03 4.74 1.06
CA LYS A 59 -17.62 6.05 0.55
C LYS A 59 -17.04 6.00 -0.86
N LEU A 60 -17.01 4.85 -1.52
CA LEU A 60 -16.50 4.76 -2.88
C LEU A 60 -17.30 5.61 -3.88
N ASP A 61 -18.61 5.81 -3.67
CA ASP A 61 -19.41 6.73 -4.52
C ASP A 61 -18.92 8.17 -4.40
N TYR A 62 -18.62 8.63 -3.18
CA TYR A 62 -18.01 9.94 -2.96
C TYR A 62 -16.66 10.07 -3.67
N ILE A 63 -15.82 9.03 -3.62
CA ILE A 63 -14.51 9.03 -4.29
C ILE A 63 -14.69 9.13 -5.82
N VAL A 64 -15.63 8.40 -6.40
CA VAL A 64 -15.94 8.48 -7.83
C VAL A 64 -16.47 9.87 -8.20
N ASP A 65 -17.34 10.47 -7.38
CA ASP A 65 -17.89 11.81 -7.61
C ASP A 65 -16.81 12.90 -7.65
N LEU A 66 -15.68 12.71 -6.95
CA LEU A 66 -14.51 13.60 -7.05
C LEU A 66 -13.75 13.48 -8.38
N GLY A 67 -14.06 12.48 -9.21
CA GLY A 67 -13.33 12.17 -10.44
C GLY A 67 -12.05 11.35 -10.22
N VAL A 68 -11.87 10.78 -9.03
CA VAL A 68 -10.74 9.88 -8.72
C VAL A 68 -10.84 8.61 -9.55
N THR A 69 -9.71 8.11 -10.04
CA THR A 69 -9.63 6.88 -10.85
C THR A 69 -8.85 5.76 -10.18
N ALA A 70 -8.11 6.08 -9.11
CA ALA A 70 -7.39 5.11 -8.31
C ALA A 70 -7.35 5.52 -6.83
N ILE A 71 -7.50 4.55 -5.93
CA ILE A 71 -7.25 4.72 -4.50
C ILE A 71 -5.91 4.08 -4.13
N TRP A 72 -5.16 4.73 -3.26
CA TRP A 72 -3.97 4.16 -2.62
C TRP A 72 -4.25 4.01 -1.14
N LEU A 73 -4.21 2.77 -0.64
CA LEU A 73 -4.35 2.48 0.77
C LEU A 73 -2.96 2.45 1.41
N THR A 74 -2.76 3.23 2.47
CA THR A 74 -1.61 3.07 3.38
C THR A 74 -1.64 1.67 4.01
N PRO A 75 -0.58 1.21 4.70
CA PRO A 75 -0.51 -0.16 5.21
C PRO A 75 -1.72 -0.56 6.06
N PHE A 76 -2.27 -1.74 5.78
CA PHE A 76 -3.40 -2.33 6.49
C PHE A 76 -3.15 -3.78 6.94
N PHE A 77 -1.92 -4.27 6.80
CA PHE A 77 -1.50 -5.59 7.26
C PHE A 77 -1.53 -5.68 8.79
N GLU A 78 -1.48 -6.90 9.34
CA GLU A 78 -1.34 -7.06 10.79
C GLU A 78 -0.10 -6.34 11.31
N SER A 79 -0.29 -5.56 12.36
CA SER A 79 0.73 -4.68 12.92
C SER A 79 0.39 -4.33 14.37
N PRO A 80 1.41 -4.09 15.23
CA PRO A 80 1.22 -3.48 16.55
C PRO A 80 0.71 -2.03 16.48
N LEU A 81 0.74 -1.41 15.29
CA LEU A 81 0.35 -0.03 15.02
C LEU A 81 1.21 1.01 15.75
N GLU A 82 2.42 0.66 16.18
CA GLU A 82 3.35 1.59 16.83
C GLU A 82 3.89 2.63 15.84
N SER A 83 3.86 2.30 14.54
CA SER A 83 4.21 3.18 13.42
C SER A 83 3.04 3.33 12.43
N GLY A 84 1.80 3.28 12.91
CA GLY A 84 0.60 3.49 12.07
C GLY A 84 0.37 2.42 11.00
N GLY A 85 0.92 1.22 11.18
CA GLY A 85 0.76 0.08 10.26
C GLY A 85 2.01 -0.28 9.46
N TYR A 86 3.07 0.54 9.50
CA TYR A 86 4.33 0.26 8.79
C TYR A 86 5.21 -0.78 9.52
N ASP A 87 4.93 -1.04 10.79
CA ASP A 87 5.54 -2.08 11.62
C ASP A 87 4.78 -3.42 11.46
N ILE A 88 4.98 -4.10 10.32
CA ILE A 88 4.20 -5.29 9.92
C ILE A 88 4.65 -6.56 10.66
N THR A 89 3.70 -7.35 11.16
CA THR A 89 3.93 -8.68 11.78
C THR A 89 3.52 -9.86 10.90
N ASN A 90 2.63 -9.62 9.92
CA ASN A 90 2.20 -10.65 8.97
C ASN A 90 1.74 -9.99 7.66
N TYR A 91 2.48 -10.25 6.57
CA TYR A 91 2.17 -9.72 5.25
C TYR A 91 1.01 -10.43 4.53
N LEU A 92 0.49 -11.53 5.09
CA LEU A 92 -0.52 -12.36 4.45
C LEU A 92 -1.92 -12.18 5.03
N ASP A 93 -2.07 -11.35 6.06
CA ASP A 93 -3.34 -11.05 6.70
C ASP A 93 -3.51 -9.55 6.94
N VAL A 94 -4.72 -9.14 7.29
CA VAL A 94 -5.10 -7.74 7.53
C VAL A 94 -5.24 -7.47 9.01
N GLN A 95 -4.96 -6.23 9.42
CA GLN A 95 -5.16 -5.83 10.80
C GLN A 95 -6.65 -5.87 11.16
N HIS A 96 -6.96 -6.56 12.26
CA HIS A 96 -8.33 -6.81 12.71
C HIS A 96 -9.19 -5.54 12.85
N VAL A 97 -8.57 -4.40 13.20
CA VAL A 97 -9.29 -3.11 13.31
C VAL A 97 -9.94 -2.68 11.99
N PHE A 98 -9.41 -3.12 10.84
CA PHE A 98 -9.97 -2.81 9.54
C PHE A 98 -11.03 -3.82 9.07
N GLY A 99 -11.14 -4.98 9.74
CA GLY A 99 -12.01 -6.09 9.38
C GLY A 99 -11.24 -7.35 9.02
N THR A 100 -11.77 -8.11 8.06
CA THR A 100 -11.23 -9.40 7.60
C THR A 100 -10.70 -9.33 6.17
N LEU A 101 -9.95 -10.36 5.75
CA LEU A 101 -9.55 -10.50 4.34
C LEU A 101 -10.75 -10.56 3.38
N ASP A 102 -11.90 -11.05 3.81
CA ASP A 102 -13.11 -11.06 2.99
C ASP A 102 -13.71 -9.66 2.87
N ASP A 103 -13.69 -8.86 3.93
CA ASP A 103 -14.08 -7.45 3.86
C ASP A 103 -13.16 -6.66 2.91
N PHE A 104 -11.85 -6.97 2.88
CA PHE A 104 -10.93 -6.37 1.91
C PHE A 104 -11.23 -6.81 0.47
N LYS A 105 -11.56 -8.08 0.24
CA LYS A 105 -12.00 -8.56 -1.10
C LYS A 105 -13.27 -7.86 -1.55
N ASP A 106 -14.22 -7.63 -0.65
CA ASP A 106 -15.46 -6.91 -0.94
C ASP A 106 -15.18 -5.44 -1.33
N LEU A 107 -14.28 -4.76 -0.61
CA LEU A 107 -13.79 -3.44 -0.98
C LEU A 107 -13.16 -3.45 -2.38
N LEU A 108 -12.26 -4.40 -2.64
CA LEU A 108 -11.57 -4.52 -3.93
C LEU A 108 -12.55 -4.76 -5.09
N ASN A 109 -13.50 -5.68 -4.92
CA ASN A 109 -14.53 -5.99 -5.90
C ASN A 109 -15.43 -4.78 -6.17
N THR A 110 -15.85 -4.07 -5.12
CA THR A 110 -16.70 -2.89 -5.23
C THR A 110 -15.97 -1.75 -5.93
N ALA A 111 -14.71 -1.49 -5.57
CA ALA A 111 -13.87 -0.48 -6.23
C ALA A 111 -13.69 -0.79 -7.72
N HIS A 112 -13.36 -2.04 -8.07
CA HIS A 112 -13.24 -2.45 -9.46
C HIS A 112 -14.55 -2.34 -10.25
N SER A 113 -15.70 -2.65 -9.64
CA SER A 113 -17.01 -2.48 -10.27
C SER A 113 -17.32 -1.03 -10.65
N LYS A 114 -16.67 -0.08 -9.97
CA LYS A 114 -16.75 1.37 -10.19
C LYS A 114 -15.62 1.92 -11.07
N ASN A 115 -14.84 1.03 -11.71
CA ASN A 115 -13.66 1.35 -12.51
C ASN A 115 -12.51 2.03 -11.74
N LEU A 116 -12.51 1.97 -10.41
CA LEU A 116 -11.38 2.42 -9.61
C LEU A 116 -10.25 1.38 -9.67
N LYS A 117 -9.00 1.84 -9.69
CA LYS A 117 -7.83 0.99 -9.40
C LYS A 117 -7.51 1.06 -7.92
N VAL A 118 -6.94 -0.02 -7.37
CA VAL A 118 -6.54 -0.09 -5.97
C VAL A 118 -5.03 -0.35 -5.92
N ILE A 119 -4.31 0.53 -5.22
CA ILE A 119 -2.89 0.41 -4.94
C ILE A 119 -2.76 0.11 -3.44
N MET A 120 -1.96 -0.90 -3.12
CA MET A 120 -1.59 -1.23 -1.75
C MET A 120 -0.19 -0.71 -1.48
N ASP A 121 0.00 -0.08 -0.32
CA ASP A 121 1.34 0.21 0.15
C ASP A 121 2.10 -1.08 0.50
N PHE A 122 3.40 -1.12 0.23
CA PHE A 122 4.25 -2.27 0.48
C PHE A 122 5.55 -1.82 1.15
N VAL A 123 5.86 -2.40 2.31
CA VAL A 123 7.02 -2.06 3.14
C VAL A 123 8.05 -3.20 3.07
N PRO A 124 8.99 -3.20 2.10
CA PRO A 124 9.97 -4.27 1.94
C PRO A 124 11.22 -4.12 2.82
N ASN A 125 11.48 -2.92 3.36
CA ASN A 125 12.75 -2.61 4.00
C ASN A 125 12.89 -3.25 5.39
N HIS A 126 11.80 -3.35 6.15
CA HIS A 126 11.80 -3.78 7.54
C HIS A 126 10.47 -4.43 7.91
N THR A 127 10.46 -5.13 9.05
CA THR A 127 9.26 -5.67 9.71
C THR A 127 9.21 -5.19 11.16
N SER A 128 8.11 -5.45 11.87
CA SER A 128 8.06 -5.36 13.33
C SER A 128 9.08 -6.32 13.98
N ASP A 129 9.54 -5.98 15.18
CA ASP A 129 10.30 -6.85 16.08
C ASP A 129 9.45 -8.01 16.63
N LYS A 130 8.13 -7.96 16.49
CA LYS A 130 7.19 -9.05 16.78
C LYS A 130 6.91 -9.94 15.57
N HIS A 131 7.54 -9.68 14.42
CA HIS A 131 7.42 -10.55 13.25
C HIS A 131 8.16 -11.87 13.50
N ILE A 132 7.59 -13.00 13.06
CA ILE A 132 8.18 -14.33 13.28
C ILE A 132 9.61 -14.45 12.73
N TRP A 133 9.91 -13.75 11.64
CA TRP A 133 11.26 -13.67 11.09
C TRP A 133 12.24 -13.02 12.06
N PHE A 134 11.85 -11.93 12.72
CA PHE A 134 12.70 -11.25 13.69
C PHE A 134 12.93 -12.13 14.91
N GLU A 135 11.87 -12.73 15.47
CA GLU A 135 11.99 -13.60 16.64
C GLU A 135 12.94 -14.79 16.39
N LYS A 136 12.82 -15.42 15.21
CA LYS A 136 13.68 -16.54 14.82
C LYS A 136 15.11 -16.11 14.51
N SER A 137 15.27 -14.97 13.86
CA SER A 137 16.59 -14.37 13.60
C SER A 137 17.31 -14.03 14.91
N ALA A 138 16.63 -13.40 15.87
CA ALA A 138 17.16 -13.06 17.18
C ALA A 138 17.55 -14.30 18.02
N LYS A 139 16.90 -15.43 17.79
CA LYS A 139 17.25 -16.75 18.37
C LYS A 139 18.36 -17.47 17.61
N ASN A 140 18.90 -16.87 16.55
CA ASN A 140 19.90 -17.45 15.66
C ASN A 140 19.44 -18.81 15.06
N GLU A 141 18.16 -18.94 14.73
CA GLU A 141 17.65 -20.12 14.02
C GLU A 141 18.23 -20.13 12.60
N THR A 142 18.84 -21.26 12.20
CA THR A 142 19.73 -21.35 11.02
C THR A 142 19.17 -20.75 9.73
N VAL A 143 17.85 -20.88 9.48
CA VAL A 143 17.21 -20.36 8.26
C VAL A 143 17.01 -18.84 8.29
N TYR A 144 16.85 -18.27 9.49
CA TYR A 144 16.46 -16.87 9.70
C TYR A 144 17.60 -16.01 10.26
N ALA A 145 18.73 -16.60 10.65
CA ALA A 145 19.85 -15.93 11.30
C ALA A 145 20.26 -14.63 10.59
N ASP A 146 20.36 -14.67 9.25
CA ASP A 146 20.80 -13.53 8.43
C ASP A 146 19.65 -12.72 7.79
N TYR A 147 18.40 -12.87 8.26
CA TYR A 147 17.27 -12.06 7.76
C TYR A 147 17.36 -10.58 8.19
N TYR A 148 18.10 -10.29 9.27
CA TYR A 148 18.31 -8.94 9.79
C TYR A 148 19.81 -8.67 9.93
N ILE A 149 20.17 -7.39 9.96
CA ILE A 149 21.56 -6.97 10.12
C ILE A 149 21.91 -6.97 11.61
N TRP A 150 22.57 -8.04 12.06
CA TRP A 150 23.14 -8.13 13.40
C TRP A 150 24.59 -7.67 13.41
N LYS A 151 24.95 -6.83 14.40
CA LYS A 151 26.34 -6.39 14.59
C LYS A 151 26.68 -6.24 16.05
N ASP A 152 27.80 -6.83 16.44
CA ASP A 152 28.35 -6.69 17.79
C ASP A 152 28.56 -5.23 18.18
N ALA A 153 28.32 -4.93 19.45
CA ALA A 153 28.69 -3.66 20.05
C ALA A 153 30.21 -3.48 20.05
N LYS A 154 30.71 -2.23 20.03
CA LYS A 154 32.17 -1.98 20.08
C LYS A 154 32.81 -2.49 21.37
N ASN A 155 32.04 -2.60 22.45
CA ASN A 155 32.44 -3.15 23.74
C ASN A 155 31.72 -4.49 24.07
N GLN A 156 31.46 -5.33 23.06
CA GLN A 156 30.69 -6.58 23.21
C GLN A 156 31.15 -7.46 24.39
N GLU A 157 32.46 -7.59 24.62
CA GLU A 157 32.98 -8.38 25.74
C GLU A 157 32.53 -7.85 27.11
N GLU A 158 32.50 -6.53 27.30
CA GLU A 158 32.06 -5.91 28.55
C GLU A 158 30.55 -6.04 28.72
N VAL A 159 29.79 -5.94 27.62
CA VAL A 159 28.34 -6.19 27.61
C VAL A 159 28.05 -7.60 28.10
N ILE A 160 28.73 -8.61 27.55
CA ILE A 160 28.52 -10.02 27.92
C ILE A 160 28.98 -10.31 29.36
N LYS A 161 30.17 -9.82 29.76
CA LYS A 161 30.78 -10.18 31.05
C LYS A 161 30.18 -9.41 32.22
N ASN A 162 29.88 -8.13 32.02
CA ASN A 162 29.56 -7.19 33.10
C ASN A 162 28.19 -6.53 32.96
N ASN A 163 27.38 -6.93 31.96
CA ASN A 163 26.10 -6.29 31.64
C ASN A 163 26.23 -4.77 31.41
N ALA A 164 27.35 -4.36 30.82
CA ALA A 164 27.61 -2.96 30.50
C ALA A 164 26.67 -2.45 29.39
N THR A 165 26.43 -1.14 29.33
CA THR A 165 25.67 -0.52 28.24
C THR A 165 26.39 -0.72 26.90
N PRO A 166 25.71 -1.22 25.85
CA PRO A 166 26.31 -1.38 24.54
C PRO A 166 26.74 -0.06 23.90
N ILE A 167 27.96 -0.01 23.37
CA ILE A 167 28.44 1.07 22.50
C ILE A 167 28.12 0.71 21.05
N VAL A 168 27.29 1.55 20.42
CA VAL A 168 26.80 1.33 19.05
C VAL A 168 27.93 1.10 18.02
N PRO A 169 27.70 0.27 16.98
CA PRO A 169 28.74 -0.08 16.01
C PRO A 169 29.25 1.11 15.18
N ASN A 170 28.40 2.09 14.91
CA ASN A 170 28.72 3.28 14.11
C ASN A 170 27.90 4.49 14.61
N ASN A 171 27.95 5.60 13.88
CA ASN A 171 27.23 6.84 14.18
C ASN A 171 26.00 7.07 13.29
N TRP A 172 25.40 6.00 12.74
CA TRP A 172 24.16 6.13 11.97
C TRP A 172 23.04 6.68 12.86
N VAL A 173 22.18 7.52 12.27
CA VAL A 173 21.09 8.19 12.97
C VAL A 173 19.76 7.76 12.38
N ILE A 174 18.77 7.53 13.26
CA ILE A 174 17.39 7.32 12.85
C ILE A 174 16.80 8.71 12.58
N LEU A 175 16.51 9.01 11.32
CA LEU A 175 15.77 10.21 10.94
C LEU A 175 14.30 10.01 11.31
N LYS A 176 13.87 10.64 12.41
CA LYS A 176 12.44 10.74 12.73
C LYS A 176 11.82 11.80 11.83
N ILE A 177 11.21 11.36 10.73
CA ILE A 177 10.36 12.20 9.90
C ILE A 177 8.97 12.12 10.52
N TYR A 178 8.53 13.22 11.14
CA TYR A 178 7.12 13.37 11.51
C TYR A 178 6.38 13.71 10.21
N LEU A 179 5.62 12.74 9.69
CA LEU A 179 4.65 12.97 8.62
C LEU A 179 3.37 13.54 9.23
#